data_AF-A0A7S2NIG4-F1
#
_entry.id   AF-A0A7S2NIG4-F1
#
_cell.length_a   1.000
_cell.length_b   1.000
_cell.length_c   1.000
_cell.angle_alpha   90.00
_cell.angle_beta   90.00
_cell.angle_gamma   90.00
#
_symmetry.space_group_name_H-M   'P 1'
#
loop_
_entity.id
_entity.type
_entity.pdbx_description
1 polymer ?
#
loop_
_entity_poly.entity_id
_entity_poly.type
_entity_poly.pdbx_seq_one_letter_code
_entity_poly.pdbx_strand_id
1 'polypeptide(L)'
;MVLCEVMSAAPESFLSTWALIAVLTLASVVVFSGPVFWFYYVRPTYEKWCYKINTRFPSPEDVRLEIQQTVKGILAATLAPSLSLYLSQHGMSYAYCGVGQLGWSYMFASFFACWILADLFEWGYHYLGHSVSFMWAVHRHHHRFYNPSPFSVIADEPMDQFVR
;
A
#
# COMPACT_ATOMS: atom_id res chain seq x y z
N MET A 1 -20.66 3.29 -1.86
CA MET A 1 -20.98 3.90 -0.55
C MET A 1 -19.75 3.92 0.35
N VAL A 2 -18.55 4.18 -0.15
CA VAL A 2 -17.41 4.45 0.75
C VAL A 2 -16.71 5.73 0.31
N LEU A 3 -16.46 5.90 -1.00
CA LEU A 3 -15.77 7.07 -1.51
C LEU A 3 -16.53 8.39 -1.27
N CYS A 4 -17.87 8.38 -1.35
CA CYS A 4 -18.66 9.61 -1.27
C CYS A 4 -18.84 10.09 0.17
N GLU A 5 -19.01 9.15 1.08
CA GLU A 5 -19.03 9.35 2.53
C GLU A 5 -17.67 9.86 3.00
N VAL A 6 -16.60 9.31 2.43
CA VAL A 6 -15.24 9.81 2.63
C VAL A 6 -15.08 11.21 2.05
N MET A 7 -15.58 11.51 0.85
CA MET A 7 -15.51 12.86 0.26
C MET A 7 -16.27 13.91 1.07
N SER A 8 -17.43 13.55 1.63
CA SER A 8 -18.22 14.48 2.46
C SER A 8 -17.62 14.69 3.85
N ALA A 9 -16.84 13.74 4.34
CA ALA A 9 -16.16 13.82 5.63
C ALA A 9 -14.69 14.28 5.53
N ALA A 10 -14.11 14.25 4.33
CA ALA A 10 -12.72 14.58 4.11
C ALA A 10 -12.49 16.09 4.19
N PRO A 11 -11.37 16.53 4.79
CA PRO A 11 -11.02 17.94 4.86
C PRO A 11 -10.92 18.63 3.49
N GLU A 12 -11.20 19.92 3.45
CA GLU A 12 -11.04 20.75 2.25
C GLU A 12 -9.56 20.94 1.84
N SER A 13 -8.63 20.83 2.79
CA SER A 13 -7.20 21.00 2.52
C SER A 13 -6.56 19.69 2.09
N PHE A 14 -5.79 19.72 0.99
CA PHE A 14 -4.98 18.58 0.54
C PHE A 14 -4.12 18.00 1.66
N LEU A 15 -3.44 18.85 2.45
CA LEU A 15 -2.56 18.39 3.54
C LEU A 15 -3.35 17.64 4.63
N SER A 16 -4.53 18.12 4.96
CA SER A 16 -5.39 17.48 5.96
C SER A 16 -5.98 16.17 5.44
N THR A 17 -6.36 16.11 4.16
CA THR A 17 -6.80 14.88 3.49
C THR A 17 -5.68 13.85 3.42
N TRP A 18 -4.47 14.28 3.07
CA TRP A 18 -3.29 13.40 3.06
C TRP A 18 -2.93 12.87 4.44
N ALA A 19 -2.89 13.74 5.46
CA ALA A 19 -2.65 13.31 6.84
C ALA A 19 -3.72 12.32 7.33
N LEU A 20 -4.99 12.54 7.01
CA LEU A 20 -6.08 11.63 7.37
C LEU A 20 -5.89 10.26 6.70
N ILE A 21 -5.66 10.22 5.39
CA ILE A 21 -5.46 8.96 4.66
C ILE A 21 -4.22 8.24 5.18
N ALA A 22 -3.10 8.94 5.40
CA ALA A 22 -1.89 8.35 5.97
C ALA A 22 -2.13 7.71 7.36
N VAL A 23 -2.88 8.38 8.24
CA VAL A 23 -3.21 7.86 9.57
C VAL A 23 -4.12 6.63 9.47
N LEU A 24 -5.14 6.67 8.60
CA LEU A 24 -6.04 5.53 8.40
C LEU A 24 -5.30 4.32 7.81
N THR A 25 -4.39 4.55 6.86
CA THR A 25 -3.53 3.49 6.30
C THR A 25 -2.59 2.93 7.36
N LEU A 26 -1.94 3.77 8.17
CA LEU A 26 -1.10 3.32 9.27
C LEU A 26 -1.87 2.50 10.30
N ALA A 27 -3.04 2.97 10.71
CA ALA A 27 -3.92 2.24 11.62
C ALA A 27 -4.30 0.87 11.04
N SER A 28 -4.66 0.83 9.76
CA SER A 28 -4.98 -0.43 9.06
C SER A 28 -3.80 -1.39 9.06
N VAL A 29 -2.60 -0.92 8.68
CA VAL A 29 -1.38 -1.74 8.69
C VAL A 29 -1.10 -2.30 10.10
N VAL A 30 -1.23 -1.48 11.15
CA VAL A 30 -1.03 -1.93 12.53
C VAL A 30 -2.09 -2.96 12.96
N VAL A 31 -3.37 -2.73 12.63
CA VAL A 31 -4.48 -3.62 12.98
C VAL A 31 -4.36 -4.97 12.29
N PHE A 32 -3.98 -5.02 11.02
CA PHE A 32 -3.86 -6.28 10.28
C PHE A 32 -2.52 -6.99 10.52
N SER A 33 -1.42 -6.24 10.57
CA SER A 33 -0.07 -6.83 10.70
C SER A 33 0.28 -7.16 12.15
N GLY A 34 -0.19 -6.36 13.11
CA GLY A 34 0.14 -6.48 14.52
C GLY A 34 -0.24 -7.84 15.14
N PRO A 35 -1.50 -8.32 15.01
CA PRO A 35 -1.91 -9.62 15.53
C PRO A 35 -1.13 -10.78 14.88
N VAL A 36 -0.90 -10.72 13.57
CA VAL A 36 -0.13 -11.73 12.83
C VAL A 36 1.32 -11.74 13.31
N PHE A 37 1.95 -10.57 13.44
CA PHE A 37 3.30 -10.43 13.95
C PHE A 37 3.42 -10.95 15.39
N TRP A 38 2.49 -10.57 16.27
CA TRP A 38 2.48 -11.05 17.64
C TRP A 38 2.35 -12.58 17.71
N PHE A 39 1.44 -13.16 16.94
CA PHE A 39 1.18 -14.59 16.97
C PHE A 39 2.35 -15.43 16.41
N TYR A 40 2.98 -14.98 15.32
CA TYR A 40 4.02 -15.77 14.64
C TYR A 40 5.46 -15.40 15.02
N TYR A 41 5.72 -14.14 15.39
CA TYR A 41 7.08 -13.63 15.57
C TYR A 41 7.43 -13.29 17.03
N VAL A 42 6.46 -12.91 17.86
CA VAL A 42 6.72 -12.63 19.29
C VAL A 42 6.63 -13.89 20.15
N ARG A 43 5.75 -14.84 19.81
CA ARG A 43 5.57 -16.12 20.51
C ARG A 43 5.73 -17.32 19.57
N PRO A 44 6.92 -17.53 18.99
CA PRO A 44 7.15 -18.66 18.10
C PRO A 44 7.09 -19.98 18.88
N THR A 45 6.48 -21.00 18.27
CA THR A 45 6.53 -22.39 18.75
C THR A 45 7.19 -23.25 17.68
N TYR A 46 7.60 -24.46 18.04
CA TYR A 46 8.21 -25.39 17.09
C TYR A 46 7.27 -25.70 15.91
N GLU A 47 5.98 -25.90 16.18
CA GLU A 47 4.98 -26.18 15.15
C GLU A 47 4.84 -25.01 14.17
N LYS A 48 4.81 -23.77 14.66
CA LYS A 48 4.76 -22.57 13.82
C LYS A 48 6.02 -22.41 12.98
N TRP A 49 7.18 -22.72 13.56
CA TRP A 49 8.47 -22.65 12.88
C TRP A 49 8.54 -23.64 11.70
N CYS A 50 7.97 -24.85 11.83
CA CYS A 50 7.94 -25.85 10.75
C CYS A 50 7.23 -25.37 9.48
N TYR A 51 6.32 -24.40 9.57
CA TYR A 51 5.62 -23.82 8.41
C TYR A 51 6.35 -22.60 7.82
N LYS A 52 7.44 -22.14 8.41
CA LYS A 52 8.17 -20.97 7.92
C LYS A 52 9.08 -21.38 6.76
N ILE A 53 8.94 -20.68 5.63
CA ILE A 53 9.78 -20.89 4.44
C ILE A 53 11.24 -20.53 4.74
N ASN A 54 11.47 -19.43 5.47
CA ASN A 54 12.78 -19.05 5.96
C ASN A 54 12.97 -19.54 7.40
N THR A 55 13.92 -20.43 7.64
CA THR A 55 14.09 -21.08 8.96
C THR A 55 14.59 -20.14 10.05
N ARG A 56 15.09 -18.96 9.72
CA ARG A 56 15.52 -17.95 10.69
C ARG A 56 14.40 -16.95 10.90
N PHE A 57 14.24 -16.44 12.11
CA PHE A 57 13.39 -15.25 12.35
C PHE A 57 14.21 -13.98 12.08
N PRO A 58 13.57 -12.89 11.61
CA PRO A 58 14.26 -11.60 11.47
C PRO A 58 14.72 -11.11 12.85
N SER A 59 15.85 -10.40 12.88
CA SER A 59 16.32 -9.77 14.12
C SER A 59 15.38 -8.63 14.52
N PRO A 60 15.31 -8.25 15.81
CA PRO A 60 14.56 -7.06 16.25
C PRO A 60 14.98 -5.79 15.50
N GLU A 61 16.26 -5.68 15.14
CA GLU A 61 16.81 -4.58 14.35
C GLU A 61 16.24 -4.57 12.93
N ASP A 62 16.16 -5.73 12.28
CA ASP A 62 15.57 -5.85 10.93
C ASP A 62 14.09 -5.48 10.95
N VAL A 63 13.32 -5.99 11.93
CA VAL A 63 11.90 -5.66 12.08
C VAL A 63 11.71 -4.16 12.34
N ARG A 64 12.56 -3.54 13.16
CA ARG A 64 12.51 -2.10 13.40
C ARG A 64 12.75 -1.31 12.11
N LEU A 65 13.77 -1.70 11.33
CA LEU A 65 14.06 -1.06 10.04
C LEU A 65 12.90 -1.24 9.06
N GLU A 66 12.31 -2.43 9.01
CA GLU A 66 11.14 -2.74 8.20
C GLU A 66 9.96 -1.81 8.56
N ILE A 67 9.59 -1.71 9.84
CA ILE A 67 8.52 -0.82 10.31
C ILE A 67 8.83 0.65 9.95
N GLN A 68 10.07 1.10 10.11
CA GLN A 68 10.46 2.46 9.73
C GLN A 68 10.29 2.72 8.23
N GLN A 69 10.65 1.76 7.38
CA GLN A 69 10.44 1.87 5.94
C GLN A 69 8.96 1.82 5.58
N THR A 70 8.18 0.96 6.21
CA THR A 70 6.72 0.91 6.04
C THR A 70 6.06 2.24 6.36
N VAL A 71 6.44 2.90 7.45
CA VAL A 71 5.90 4.23 7.80
C VAL A 71 6.23 5.27 6.73
N LYS A 72 7.47 5.32 6.25
CA LYS A 72 7.84 6.22 5.14
C LYS A 72 7.09 5.85 3.85
N GLY A 73 6.91 4.55 3.61
CA GLY A 73 6.23 4.05 2.43
C GLY A 73 4.75 4.41 2.43
N ILE A 74 4.08 4.36 3.58
CA ILE A 74 2.70 4.86 3.76
C ILE A 74 2.60 6.34 3.39
N LEU A 75 3.55 7.17 3.84
CA LEU A 75 3.52 8.60 3.55
C LEU A 75 3.61 8.86 2.03
N ALA A 76 4.43 8.09 1.32
CA ALA A 76 4.57 8.20 -0.13
C ALA A 76 3.35 7.62 -0.87
N ALA A 77 2.96 6.39 -0.55
CA ALA A 77 1.88 5.66 -1.21
C ALA A 77 0.52 6.34 -1.07
N THR A 78 0.31 7.13 -0.01
CA THR A 78 -0.95 7.85 0.19
C THR A 78 -1.05 9.17 -0.59
N LEU A 79 0.04 9.68 -1.18
CA LEU A 79 -0.01 10.95 -1.93
C LEU A 79 -0.96 10.90 -3.13
N ALA A 80 -0.87 9.86 -3.97
CA ALA A 80 -1.70 9.70 -5.16
C ALA A 80 -3.20 9.56 -4.83
N PRO A 81 -3.65 8.66 -3.93
CA PRO A 81 -5.07 8.58 -3.58
C PRO A 81 -5.57 9.85 -2.87
N SER A 82 -4.74 10.53 -2.06
CA SER A 82 -5.11 11.82 -1.46
C SER A 82 -5.28 12.92 -2.51
N LEU A 83 -4.39 12.99 -3.50
CA LEU A 83 -4.51 13.93 -4.60
C LEU A 83 -5.75 13.64 -5.43
N SER A 84 -6.01 12.38 -5.77
CA SER A 84 -7.21 11.98 -6.51
C SER A 84 -8.49 12.38 -5.77
N LEU A 85 -8.53 12.19 -4.45
CA LEU A 85 -9.68 12.57 -3.63
C LEU A 85 -9.86 14.10 -3.59
N TYR A 86 -8.76 14.83 -3.35
CA TYR A 86 -8.76 16.29 -3.31
C TYR A 86 -9.23 16.91 -4.63
N LEU A 87 -8.71 16.44 -5.77
CA LEU A 87 -9.13 16.90 -7.09
C LEU A 87 -10.60 16.58 -7.37
N SER A 88 -11.09 15.42 -6.92
CA SER A 88 -12.51 15.05 -7.00
C SER A 88 -13.41 16.02 -6.23
N GLN A 89 -13.05 16.36 -4.99
CA GLN A 89 -13.82 17.30 -4.16
C GLN A 89 -13.92 18.70 -4.80
N HIS A 90 -12.90 19.10 -5.54
CA HIS A 90 -12.83 20.41 -6.19
C HIS A 90 -13.37 20.42 -7.64
N GLY A 91 -14.01 19.34 -8.09
CA GLY A 91 -14.54 19.23 -9.45
C GLY A 91 -13.47 19.24 -10.54
N MET A 92 -12.21 18.95 -10.19
CA MET A 92 -11.06 18.90 -11.11
C MET A 92 -10.77 17.48 -11.62
N SER A 93 -11.62 16.50 -11.29
CA SER A 93 -11.53 15.14 -11.80
C SER A 93 -12.90 14.61 -12.23
N TYR A 94 -12.90 13.59 -13.08
CA TYR A 94 -14.11 12.85 -13.48
C TYR A 94 -14.43 11.67 -12.57
N ALA A 95 -13.90 11.67 -11.34
CA ALA A 95 -14.24 10.65 -10.36
C ALA A 95 -15.75 10.68 -10.09
N TYR A 96 -16.33 9.49 -9.94
CA TYR A 96 -17.75 9.31 -9.72
C TYR A 96 -17.98 8.40 -8.51
N CYS A 97 -19.14 8.56 -7.87
CA CYS A 97 -19.47 7.81 -6.66
C CYS A 97 -20.50 6.71 -6.89
N GLY A 98 -20.16 5.49 -6.44
CA GLY A 98 -21.07 4.36 -6.47
C GLY A 98 -21.57 4.07 -7.88
N VAL A 99 -22.84 3.73 -8.00
CA VAL A 99 -23.45 3.41 -9.31
C VAL A 99 -23.74 4.68 -10.12
N GLY A 100 -24.08 5.78 -9.44
CA GLY A 100 -24.33 7.09 -10.05
C GLY A 100 -25.31 7.07 -11.23
N GLN A 101 -25.10 7.97 -12.17
CA GLN A 101 -25.88 8.07 -13.41
C GLN A 101 -25.41 7.10 -14.51
N LEU A 102 -24.22 6.52 -14.35
CA LEU A 102 -23.60 5.65 -15.36
C LEU A 102 -24.05 4.19 -15.25
N GLY A 103 -24.68 3.82 -14.13
CA GLY A 103 -25.32 2.52 -13.95
C GLY A 103 -24.35 1.39 -13.59
N TRP A 104 -24.92 0.24 -13.21
CA TRP A 104 -24.17 -0.91 -12.73
C TRP A 104 -23.18 -1.44 -13.77
N SER A 105 -23.59 -1.48 -15.04
CA SER A 105 -22.75 -1.97 -16.14
C SER A 105 -21.45 -1.17 -16.25
N TYR A 106 -21.52 0.16 -16.16
CA TYR A 106 -20.33 1.01 -16.19
C TYR A 106 -19.46 0.81 -14.96
N MET A 107 -20.07 0.69 -13.77
CA MET A 107 -19.33 0.44 -12.53
C MET A 107 -18.56 -0.88 -12.58
N PHE A 108 -19.19 -1.97 -13.05
CA PHE A 108 -18.50 -3.26 -13.20
C PHE A 108 -17.41 -3.19 -14.28
N ALA A 109 -17.72 -2.61 -15.45
CA ALA A 109 -16.74 -2.50 -16.53
C ALA A 109 -15.50 -1.69 -16.10
N SER A 110 -15.69 -0.56 -15.43
CA SER A 110 -14.59 0.26 -14.91
C SER A 110 -13.85 -0.41 -13.76
N PHE A 111 -14.52 -1.15 -12.87
CA PHE A 111 -13.84 -1.97 -11.84
C PHE A 111 -12.88 -2.96 -12.50
N PHE A 112 -13.34 -3.77 -13.45
CA PHE A 112 -12.48 -4.75 -14.12
C PHE A 112 -11.38 -4.08 -14.94
N ALA A 113 -11.68 -2.95 -15.61
CA ALA A 113 -10.67 -2.19 -16.33
C ALA A 113 -9.57 -1.67 -15.38
N CYS A 114 -9.93 -1.02 -14.27
CA CYS A 114 -8.98 -0.53 -13.28
C CYS A 114 -8.18 -1.68 -12.65
N TRP A 115 -8.84 -2.80 -12.32
CA TRP A 115 -8.16 -3.96 -11.74
C TRP A 115 -7.13 -4.56 -12.70
N ILE A 116 -7.50 -4.82 -13.95
CA ILE A 116 -6.58 -5.35 -14.96
C ILE A 116 -5.44 -4.38 -15.24
N LEU A 117 -5.74 -3.08 -15.38
CA LEU A 117 -4.72 -2.07 -15.62
C LEU A 117 -3.74 -1.94 -14.45
N ALA A 118 -4.23 -1.97 -13.22
CA ALA A 118 -3.37 -1.96 -12.03
C ALA A 118 -2.48 -3.19 -11.98
N ASP A 119 -3.02 -4.39 -12.23
CA ASP A 119 -2.25 -5.64 -12.23
C ASP A 119 -1.16 -5.65 -13.33
N LEU A 120 -1.51 -5.22 -14.55
CA LEU A 120 -0.54 -5.09 -15.65
C LEU A 120 0.53 -4.03 -15.38
N PHE A 121 0.15 -2.93 -14.72
CA PHE A 121 1.07 -1.87 -14.35
C PHE A 121 2.07 -2.35 -13.30
N GLU A 122 1.59 -2.96 -12.22
CA GLU A 122 2.41 -3.53 -11.14
C GLU A 122 3.33 -4.63 -11.67
N TRP A 123 2.81 -5.55 -12.51
CA TRP A 123 3.62 -6.56 -13.16
C TRP A 123 4.70 -5.95 -14.06
N GLY A 124 4.33 -4.95 -14.87
CA GLY A 124 5.25 -4.27 -15.77
C GLY A 124 6.34 -3.51 -15.03
N TYR A 125 5.97 -2.75 -14.00
CA TYR A 125 6.90 -2.05 -13.12
C TYR A 125 7.88 -3.03 -12.47
N HIS A 126 7.36 -4.11 -11.90
CA HIS A 126 8.19 -5.13 -11.26
C HIS A 126 9.14 -5.82 -12.25
N TYR A 127 8.65 -6.20 -13.44
CA TYR A 127 9.48 -6.78 -14.49
C TYR A 127 10.59 -5.84 -14.93
N LEU A 128 10.29 -4.55 -15.13
CA LEU A 128 11.28 -3.54 -15.46
C LEU A 128 12.29 -3.30 -14.34
N GLY A 129 11.83 -3.32 -13.08
CA GLY A 129 12.67 -3.28 -11.88
C GLY A 129 13.74 -4.36 -11.88
N HIS A 130 13.46 -5.54 -12.43
CA HIS A 130 14.41 -6.64 -12.57
C HIS A 130 15.20 -6.67 -13.88
N SER A 131 14.74 -5.98 -14.92
CA SER A 131 15.28 -6.09 -16.28
C SER A 131 16.08 -4.86 -16.73
N VAL A 132 15.89 -3.71 -16.10
CA VAL A 132 16.49 -2.42 -16.49
C VAL A 132 17.34 -1.87 -15.34
N SER A 133 18.61 -1.57 -15.59
CA SER A 133 19.58 -1.17 -14.55
C SER A 133 19.18 0.06 -13.74
N PHE A 134 18.60 1.07 -14.40
CA PHE A 134 18.10 2.27 -13.71
C PHE A 134 16.91 1.95 -12.80
N MET A 135 15.96 1.14 -13.27
CA MET A 135 14.80 0.74 -12.46
C MET A 135 15.23 -0.17 -11.31
N TRP A 136 16.20 -1.06 -11.53
CA TRP A 136 16.81 -1.86 -10.46
C TRP A 136 17.46 -1.00 -9.38
N ALA A 137 18.05 0.16 -9.71
CA ALA A 137 18.63 1.05 -8.71
C ALA A 137 17.60 1.53 -7.68
N VAL A 138 16.33 1.63 -8.09
CA VAL A 138 15.18 1.93 -7.22
C VAL A 138 14.67 0.65 -6.55
N HIS A 139 14.31 -0.36 -7.36
CA HIS A 139 13.62 -1.58 -6.92
C HIS A 139 14.46 -2.48 -5.99
N ARG A 140 15.78 -2.44 -6.08
CA ARG A 140 16.68 -3.28 -5.24
C ARG A 140 16.48 -3.09 -3.74
N HIS A 141 15.94 -1.97 -3.31
CA HIS A 141 15.74 -1.67 -1.89
C HIS A 141 14.59 -2.50 -1.30
N HIS A 142 13.55 -2.78 -2.08
CA HIS A 142 12.49 -3.74 -1.72
C HIS A 142 13.07 -5.13 -1.38
N HIS A 143 14.08 -5.57 -2.13
CA HIS A 143 14.77 -6.86 -1.93
C HIS A 143 15.66 -6.93 -0.68
N ARG A 144 15.80 -5.84 0.08
CA ARG A 144 16.59 -5.82 1.33
C ARG A 144 16.01 -6.77 2.37
N PHE A 145 14.68 -6.90 2.44
CA PHE A 145 13.99 -7.70 3.46
C PHE A 145 13.75 -9.13 2.95
N TYR A 146 14.81 -9.94 2.87
CA TYR A 146 14.75 -11.34 2.40
C TYR A 146 14.05 -12.31 3.39
N ASN A 147 13.65 -11.82 4.56
CA ASN A 147 12.89 -12.56 5.57
C ASN A 147 11.86 -11.63 6.23
N PRO A 148 10.84 -11.21 5.48
CA PRO A 148 9.93 -10.16 5.90
C PRO A 148 9.10 -10.57 7.11
N SER A 149 8.83 -9.60 7.99
CA SER A 149 7.73 -9.69 8.94
C SER A 149 6.41 -9.22 8.28
N PRO A 150 5.24 -9.40 8.93
CA PRO A 150 3.97 -8.90 8.39
C PRO A 150 3.95 -7.37 8.17
N PHE A 151 4.85 -6.62 8.82
CA PHE A 151 4.95 -5.18 8.60
C PHE A 151 5.61 -4.80 7.27
N SER A 152 6.20 -5.74 6.53
CA SER A 152 6.99 -5.46 5.33
C SER A 152 6.15 -5.11 4.10
N VAL A 153 4.82 -5.14 4.20
CA VAL A 153 3.91 -5.13 3.03
C VAL A 153 4.15 -3.95 2.09
N ILE A 154 4.60 -2.81 2.64
CA ILE A 154 4.98 -1.60 1.92
C ILE A 154 6.30 -1.00 2.45
N ALA A 155 7.24 -1.86 2.84
CA ALA A 155 8.55 -1.46 3.36
C ALA A 155 9.54 -1.09 2.25
N ASP A 156 9.17 -0.13 1.40
CA ASP A 156 9.98 0.27 0.24
C ASP A 156 10.44 1.72 0.35
N GLU A 157 11.40 2.10 -0.49
CA GLU A 157 11.82 3.50 -0.59
C GLU A 157 10.67 4.37 -1.13
N PRO A 158 10.54 5.64 -0.70
CA PRO A 158 9.45 6.52 -1.13
C PRO A 158 9.27 6.65 -2.65
N MET A 159 10.37 6.62 -3.39
CA MET A 159 10.33 6.69 -4.86
C MET A 159 9.74 5.41 -5.47
N ASP A 160 10.12 4.25 -4.94
CA ASP A 160 9.59 2.95 -5.34
C ASP A 160 8.07 2.88 -5.09
N GLN A 161 7.63 3.38 -3.92
CA GLN A 161 6.21 3.47 -3.57
C GLN A 161 5.40 4.42 -4.45
N PHE A 162 6.02 5.50 -4.91
CA PHE A 162 5.31 6.51 -5.68
C PHE A 162 5.12 6.07 -7.14
N VAL A 163 6.02 5.23 -7.65
CA VAL A 163 5.99 4.79 -9.05
C VAL A 163 5.14 3.54 -9.24
N ARG A 164 5.00 2.67 -8.24
CA ARG A 164 4.15 1.47 -8.31
C ARG A 164 2.65 1.77 -8.15
#